data_AF-A0A953TFV5-F1
#
_entry.id   AF-A0A953TFV5-F1
#
_cell.length_a   1.000
_cell.length_b   1.000
_cell.length_c   1.000
_cell.angle_alpha   90.00
_cell.angle_beta   90.00
_cell.angle_gamma   90.00
#
_symmetry.space_group_name_H-M   'P 1'
#
loop_
_entity.id
_entity.type
_entity.pdbx_description
1 polymer ?
#
loop_
_entity_poly.entity_id
_entity_poly.type
_entity_poly.pdbx_seq_one_letter_code
_entity_poly.pdbx_strand_id
1 'polypeptide(L)'
;MNKRFLLSVIVVFVLLVIFGFVIHGLLLAKEYGAITPRIMRDETDGLRHMPYMLAAQLFFAIAFVWIYLRGKEDKPFVAQGLRFGLAMAALTVVAKFLIYFAVEPLDPILVTKQIVFDSIMTLILGVVVAALNR
;
A
#
# COMPACT_ATOMS: atom_id res chain seq x y z
N MET A 1 -11.67 -14.26 15.69
CA MET A 1 -11.69 -12.92 15.04
C MET A 1 -13.04 -12.27 15.32
N ASN A 2 -13.09 -10.97 15.63
CA ASN A 2 -14.32 -10.27 16.01
C ASN A 2 -14.83 -9.36 14.87
N LYS A 3 -16.06 -8.82 15.00
CA LYS A 3 -16.65 -7.89 14.03
C LYS A 3 -15.76 -6.67 13.73
N ARG A 4 -15.01 -6.22 14.74
CA ARG A 4 -14.07 -5.08 14.65
C ARG A 4 -12.87 -5.37 13.75
N PHE A 5 -12.32 -6.58 13.82
CA PHE A 5 -11.27 -7.04 12.92
C PHE A 5 -11.76 -7.01 11.46
N LEU A 6 -12.92 -7.61 11.18
CA LEU A 6 -13.47 -7.65 9.83
C LEU A 6 -13.75 -6.25 9.29
N LEU A 7 -14.34 -5.36 10.09
CA LEU A 7 -14.55 -3.96 9.73
C LEU A 7 -13.22 -3.26 9.39
N SER A 8 -12.18 -3.48 10.21
CA SER A 8 -10.87 -2.87 9.98
C SER A 8 -10.24 -3.36 8.67
N VAL A 9 -10.34 -4.66 8.36
CA VAL A 9 -9.87 -5.22 7.09
C VAL A 9 -10.60 -4.59 5.91
N ILE A 10 -11.93 -4.48 5.97
CA ILE A 10 -12.73 -3.89 4.90
C ILE A 10 -12.33 -2.43 4.67
N VAL A 11 -12.22 -1.63 5.73
CA VAL A 11 -11.85 -0.21 5.60
C VAL A 11 -10.43 -0.05 5.04
N VAL A 12 -9.45 -0.81 5.55
CA VAL A 12 -8.08 -0.77 5.04
C VAL A 12 -8.02 -1.22 3.57
N PHE A 13 -8.74 -2.28 3.20
CA PHE A 13 -8.81 -2.76 1.82
C PHE A 13 -9.38 -1.70 0.87
N VAL A 14 -10.51 -1.08 1.22
CA VAL A 14 -11.13 -0.04 0.40
C VAL A 14 -10.17 1.15 0.23
N LEU A 15 -9.52 1.60 1.31
CA LEU A 15 -8.54 2.68 1.24
C LEU A 15 -7.33 2.31 0.38
N LEU A 16 -6.81 1.08 0.47
CA LEU A 16 -5.73 0.60 -0.39
C LEU A 16 -6.10 0.65 -1.87
N VAL A 17 -7.32 0.24 -2.23
CA VAL A 17 -7.80 0.30 -3.62
C VAL A 17 -7.93 1.75 -4.09
N ILE A 18 -8.51 2.63 -3.26
CA ILE A 18 -8.68 4.05 -3.59
C ILE A 18 -7.31 4.73 -3.75
N PHE A 19 -6.42 4.59 -2.76
CA PHE A 19 -5.09 5.20 -2.82
C PHE A 19 -4.25 4.59 -3.94
N GLY A 20 -4.32 3.28 -4.16
CA GLY A 20 -3.62 2.63 -5.27
C GLY A 20 -4.05 3.21 -6.62
N PHE A 21 -5.35 3.44 -6.83
CA PHE A 21 -5.84 4.11 -8.04
C PHE A 21 -5.36 5.58 -8.11
N VAL A 22 -5.48 6.35 -7.03
CA VAL A 22 -5.07 7.75 -7.02
C VAL A 22 -3.57 7.88 -7.30
N ILE A 23 -2.73 7.10 -6.61
CA ILE A 23 -1.28 7.17 -6.74
C ILE A 23 -0.84 6.64 -8.11
N HIS A 24 -1.19 5.40 -8.46
CA HIS A 24 -0.65 4.77 -9.67
C HIS A 24 -1.43 5.11 -10.93
N GLY A 25 -2.75 5.22 -10.83
CA GLY A 25 -3.63 5.51 -11.97
C GLY A 25 -3.74 6.98 -12.33
N LEU A 26 -3.47 7.91 -11.38
CA LEU A 26 -3.54 9.35 -11.63
C LEU A 26 -2.18 10.04 -11.45
N LEU A 27 -1.61 10.02 -10.24
CA LEU A 27 -0.40 10.80 -9.92
C LEU A 27 0.85 10.31 -10.67
N LEU A 28 0.93 9.01 -10.95
CA LEU A 28 2.04 8.37 -11.65
C LEU A 28 1.68 7.92 -13.08
N ALA A 29 0.51 8.30 -13.58
CA ALA A 29 0.01 7.84 -14.87
C ALA A 29 1.00 8.10 -16.01
N LYS A 30 1.62 9.29 -16.00
CA LYS A 30 2.61 9.70 -17.00
C LYS A 30 3.86 8.81 -16.95
N GLU A 31 4.39 8.57 -15.75
CA GLU A 31 5.57 7.74 -15.55
C GLU A 31 5.32 6.28 -15.91
N TYR A 32 4.14 5.74 -15.58
CA TYR A 32 3.74 4.40 -16.02
C TYR A 32 3.60 4.29 -17.53
N GLY A 33 3.00 5.30 -18.17
CA GLY A 33 2.90 5.36 -19.63
C GLY A 33 4.26 5.33 -20.33
N ALA A 34 5.30 5.87 -19.72
CA ALA A 34 6.66 5.86 -20.27
C ALA A 34 7.35 4.47 -20.22
N ILE A 35 6.88 3.56 -19.37
CA ILE A 35 7.44 2.21 -19.22
C ILE A 35 6.52 1.10 -19.76
N THR A 36 5.30 1.44 -20.17
CA THR A 36 4.37 0.53 -20.87
C THR A 36 4.65 0.54 -22.38
N PRO A 37 4.68 -0.62 -23.07
CA PRO A 37 4.50 -1.98 -22.58
C PRO A 37 5.82 -2.67 -22.21
N ARG A 38 6.94 -1.95 -22.18
CA ARG A 38 8.28 -2.54 -22.03
C ARG A 38 8.45 -3.29 -20.72
N ILE A 39 7.96 -2.72 -19.63
CA ILE A 39 8.05 -3.28 -18.26
C ILE A 39 6.66 -3.65 -17.76
N MET A 40 5.69 -2.75 -17.94
CA MET A 40 4.32 -2.93 -17.47
C MET A 40 3.45 -3.54 -18.56
N ARG A 41 2.43 -4.30 -18.14
CA ARG A 41 1.36 -4.75 -19.04
C ARG A 41 0.65 -3.54 -19.66
N ASP A 42 0.22 -3.67 -20.92
CA ASP A 42 -0.69 -2.70 -21.51
C ASP A 42 -2.04 -2.68 -20.78
N GLU A 43 -2.86 -1.67 -21.06
CA GLU A 43 -4.13 -1.47 -20.36
C GLU A 43 -5.10 -2.65 -20.52
N THR A 44 -5.19 -3.24 -21.72
CA THR A 44 -6.12 -4.34 -21.97
C THR A 44 -5.70 -5.59 -21.23
N ASP A 45 -4.41 -5.94 -21.28
CA ASP A 45 -3.89 -7.08 -20.53
C ASP A 45 -3.88 -6.83 -19.01
N GLY A 46 -3.56 -5.61 -18.58
CA GLY A 46 -3.61 -5.19 -17.18
C GLY A 46 -5.00 -5.34 -16.58
N LEU A 47 -6.05 -4.91 -17.29
CA LEU A 47 -7.44 -5.03 -16.87
C LEU A 47 -7.86 -6.50 -16.66
N ARG A 48 -7.38 -7.42 -17.51
CA ARG A 48 -7.63 -8.87 -17.35
C ARG A 48 -7.00 -9.45 -16.09
N HIS A 49 -5.92 -8.85 -15.60
CA HIS A 49 -5.19 -9.28 -14.41
C HIS A 49 -5.59 -8.52 -13.13
N MET A 50 -6.53 -7.58 -13.20
CA MET A 50 -7.04 -6.84 -12.04
C MET A 50 -7.49 -7.70 -10.85
N PRO A 51 -8.09 -8.90 -11.02
CA PRO A 51 -8.43 -9.76 -9.89
C PRO A 51 -7.22 -10.13 -9.01
N TYR A 52 -6.04 -10.32 -9.59
CA TYR A 52 -4.82 -10.60 -8.83
C TYR A 52 -4.38 -9.39 -8.00
N MET A 53 -4.55 -8.18 -8.53
CA MET A 53 -4.27 -6.96 -7.79
C MET A 53 -5.23 -6.81 -6.61
N LEU A 54 -6.53 -7.03 -6.81
CA LEU A 54 -7.52 -6.99 -5.73
C LEU A 54 -7.24 -8.06 -4.66
N ALA A 55 -6.86 -9.28 -5.08
CA ALA A 55 -6.45 -10.32 -4.15
C ALA A 55 -5.23 -9.89 -3.33
N ALA A 56 -4.20 -9.31 -3.96
CA ALA A 56 -3.02 -8.81 -3.27
C ALA A 56 -3.37 -7.70 -2.24
N GLN A 57 -4.24 -6.76 -2.60
CA GLN A 57 -4.70 -5.72 -1.68
C GLN A 57 -5.49 -6.31 -0.50
N LEU A 58 -6.29 -7.35 -0.73
CA LEU A 58 -7.04 -8.04 0.33
C LEU A 58 -6.10 -8.76 1.30
N PHE A 59 -5.12 -9.51 0.79
CA PHE A 59 -4.12 -10.18 1.63
C PHE A 59 -3.30 -9.17 2.43
N PHE A 60 -2.90 -8.05 1.80
CA PHE A 60 -2.24 -6.96 2.49
C PHE A 60 -3.12 -6.42 3.63
N ALA A 61 -4.39 -6.09 3.37
CA ALA A 61 -5.29 -5.54 4.37
C ALA A 61 -5.48 -6.49 5.57
N ILE A 62 -5.66 -7.79 5.30
CA ILE A 62 -5.79 -8.82 6.33
C ILE A 62 -4.53 -8.87 7.19
N ALA A 63 -3.35 -8.99 6.57
CA ALA A 63 -2.08 -9.08 7.27
C ALA A 63 -1.77 -7.79 8.05
N PHE A 64 -1.95 -6.62 7.44
CA PHE A 64 -1.71 -5.31 8.04
C PHE A 64 -2.52 -5.12 9.33
N VAL A 65 -3.83 -5.42 9.29
CA VAL A 65 -4.69 -5.33 10.48
C VAL A 65 -4.31 -6.37 11.52
N TRP A 66 -4.02 -7.61 11.10
CA TRP A 66 -3.65 -8.68 12.02
C TRP A 66 -2.36 -8.36 12.78
N ILE A 67 -1.32 -7.91 12.08
CA ILE A 67 -0.03 -7.53 12.68
C ILE A 67 -0.22 -6.34 13.63
N TYR A 68 -0.98 -5.31 13.23
CA TYR A 68 -1.27 -4.18 14.11
C TYR A 68 -1.86 -4.63 15.45
N LEU A 69 -2.87 -5.51 15.41
CA LEU A 69 -3.53 -5.99 16.62
C LEU A 69 -2.63 -6.82 17.54
N ARG A 70 -1.58 -7.46 17.00
CA ARG A 70 -0.59 -8.20 17.80
C ARG A 70 0.45 -7.30 18.45
N GLY A 71 0.72 -6.12 17.88
CA GLY A 71 1.72 -5.18 18.35
C GLY A 71 1.17 -3.88 18.94
N LYS A 72 -0.16 -3.79 19.16
CA LYS A 72 -0.77 -2.60 19.76
C LYS A 72 -0.59 -2.59 21.27
N GLU A 73 -0.31 -1.41 21.80
CA GLU A 73 -0.16 -1.10 23.21
C GLU A 73 -1.22 -0.08 23.64
N ASP A 74 -1.39 0.10 24.95
CA ASP A 74 -2.24 1.14 25.54
C ASP A 74 -1.55 2.51 25.47
N LYS A 75 -1.46 3.04 24.25
CA LYS A 75 -0.80 4.30 23.90
C LYS A 75 -1.69 5.14 22.99
N PRO A 76 -1.45 6.47 22.88
CA PRO A 76 -2.19 7.33 21.96
C PRO A 76 -2.17 6.79 20.53
N PHE A 77 -3.36 6.61 19.96
CA PHE A 77 -3.55 5.89 18.69
C PHE A 77 -2.79 6.53 17.52
N VAL A 78 -2.63 7.86 17.49
CA VAL A 78 -1.93 8.56 16.38
C VAL A 78 -0.46 8.15 16.34
N ALA A 79 0.26 8.32 17.46
CA ALA A 79 1.68 8.04 17.53
C ALA A 79 1.98 6.56 17.26
N GLN A 80 1.16 5.67 17.83
CA GLN A 80 1.27 4.24 17.58
C GLN A 80 0.94 3.86 16.13
N GLY A 81 -0.09 4.47 15.55
CA GLY A 81 -0.46 4.27 14.15
C GLY A 81 0.63 4.73 13.19
N LEU A 82 1.26 5.88 13.45
CA LEU A 82 2.40 6.38 12.67
C LEU A 82 3.63 5.47 12.82
N ARG A 83 3.96 5.04 14.04
CA ARG A 83 5.06 4.09 14.29
C ARG A 83 4.85 2.80 13.50
N PHE A 84 3.64 2.25 13.57
CA PHE A 84 3.29 1.03 12.85
C PHE A 84 3.31 1.23 11.34
N GLY A 85 2.70 2.32 10.84
CA GLY A 85 2.70 2.68 9.42
C GLY A 85 4.11 2.84 8.86
N LEU A 86 5.01 3.47 9.62
CA LEU A 86 6.42 3.64 9.22
C LEU A 86 7.15 2.29 9.12
N ALA A 87 6.94 1.40 10.09
CA ALA A 87 7.51 0.06 10.06
C ALA A 87 7.00 -0.74 8.85
N MET A 88 5.71 -0.63 8.54
CA MET A 88 5.11 -1.27 7.37
C MET A 88 5.60 -0.64 6.06
N ALA A 89 5.76 0.68 5.99
CA ALA A 89 6.34 1.36 4.83
C ALA A 89 7.75 0.86 4.53
N ALA A 90 8.60 0.73 5.55
CA ALA A 90 9.94 0.17 5.41
C ALA A 90 9.90 -1.28 4.88
N LEU A 91 9.02 -2.11 5.44
CA LEU A 91 8.90 -3.53 5.09
C LEU A 91 8.34 -3.75 3.68
N THR A 92 7.36 -2.97 3.24
CA THR A 92 6.57 -3.28 2.04
C THR A 92 6.80 -2.33 0.87
N VAL A 93 7.03 -1.03 1.14
CA VAL A 93 7.16 0.00 0.11
C VAL A 93 8.63 0.21 -0.21
N VAL A 94 9.42 0.62 0.79
CA VAL A 94 10.83 0.97 0.60
C VAL A 94 11.61 -0.23 0.09
N ALA A 95 11.48 -1.38 0.77
CA ALA A 95 12.15 -2.61 0.36
C ALA A 95 11.80 -3.01 -1.09
N LYS A 96 10.50 -3.00 -1.44
CA LYS A 96 10.03 -3.39 -2.77
C LYS A 96 10.61 -2.51 -3.88
N PHE A 97 10.49 -1.19 -3.76
CA PHE A 97 10.88 -0.28 -4.83
C PHE A 97 12.40 -0.14 -4.96
N LEU A 98 13.17 -0.32 -3.88
CA LEU A 98 14.63 -0.42 -3.98
C LEU A 98 15.06 -1.70 -4.71
N ILE A 99 14.39 -2.84 -4.44
CA ILE A 99 14.65 -4.08 -5.17
C ILE A 99 14.29 -3.91 -6.65
N TYR A 100 13.12 -3.34 -6.95
CA TYR A 100 12.70 -3.13 -8.33
C TYR A 100 13.63 -2.20 -9.08
N PHE A 101 14.10 -1.11 -8.45
CA PHE A 101 15.10 -0.24 -9.05
C PHE A 101 16.42 -0.95 -9.37
N ALA A 102 16.81 -1.94 -8.55
CA ALA A 102 18.01 -2.71 -8.79
C ALA A 102 17.88 -3.73 -9.94
N VAL A 103 16.68 -4.26 -10.18
CA VAL A 103 16.45 -5.34 -11.16
C VAL A 103 15.76 -4.90 -12.45
N GLU A 104 15.07 -3.77 -12.43
CA GLU A 104 14.34 -3.21 -13.56
C GLU A 104 14.95 -1.85 -13.95
N PRO A 105 15.04 -1.52 -15.25
CA PRO A 105 15.58 -0.24 -15.71
C PRO A 105 14.54 0.89 -15.55
N LEU A 106 14.18 1.19 -14.31
CA LEU A 106 13.20 2.20 -13.93
C LEU A 106 13.82 3.60 -13.85
N ASP A 107 13.02 4.61 -14.16
CA ASP A 107 13.40 6.00 -13.94
C ASP A 107 13.51 6.28 -12.42
N PRO A 108 14.63 6.87 -11.94
CA PRO A 108 14.80 7.18 -10.52
C PRO A 108 13.70 8.08 -9.94
N ILE A 109 13.09 8.95 -10.74
CA ILE A 109 11.98 9.83 -10.35
C ILE A 109 10.73 8.99 -10.08
N LEU A 110 10.42 7.99 -10.93
CA LEU A 110 9.28 7.09 -10.71
C LEU A 110 9.45 6.34 -9.39
N VAL A 111 10.62 5.73 -9.17
CA VAL A 111 10.93 4.98 -7.94
C VAL A 111 10.82 5.87 -6.71
N THR A 112 11.38 7.08 -6.77
CA THR A 112 11.30 8.04 -5.65
C THR A 112 9.87 8.42 -5.32
N LYS A 113 9.05 8.71 -6.34
CA LYS A 113 7.64 9.07 -6.12
C LYS A 113 6.83 7.89 -5.57
N GLN A 114 7.06 6.68 -6.07
CA GLN A 114 6.45 5.45 -5.54
C GLN A 114 6.77 5.29 -4.05
N ILE A 115 8.05 5.38 -3.67
CA ILE A 115 8.47 5.29 -2.28
C ILE A 115 7.77 6.35 -1.42
N VAL A 116 7.75 7.61 -1.87
CA VAL A 116 7.18 8.72 -1.08
C VAL A 116 5.66 8.58 -0.94
N PHE A 117 4.94 8.40 -2.04
CA PHE A 117 3.48 8.36 -2.04
C PHE A 117 2.94 7.13 -1.30
N ASP A 118 3.52 5.96 -1.55
CA ASP A 118 3.05 4.72 -0.90
C ASP A 118 3.47 4.68 0.58
N SER A 119 4.57 5.33 0.97
CA SER A 119 4.92 5.51 2.39
C SER A 119 3.93 6.43 3.10
N ILE A 120 3.51 7.52 2.46
CA ILE A 120 2.47 8.41 3.02
C ILE A 120 1.14 7.64 3.16
N MET A 121 0.75 6.86 2.15
CA MET A 121 -0.43 6.01 2.21
C MET A 121 -0.35 5.03 3.41
N THR A 122 0.75 4.31 3.56
CA THR A 122 0.91 3.33 4.65
C THR A 122 0.91 3.97 6.04
N LEU A 123 1.42 5.20 6.19
CA LEU A 123 1.27 6.00 7.42
C LEU A 123 -0.20 6.32 7.71
N ILE A 124 -0.95 6.78 6.71
CA ILE A 124 -2.39 7.06 6.83
C ILE A 124 -3.14 5.79 7.25
N LEU A 125 -2.88 4.66 6.58
CA LEU A 125 -3.48 3.37 6.91
C LEU A 125 -3.14 2.93 8.34
N GLY A 126 -1.92 3.17 8.79
CA GLY A 126 -1.47 2.91 10.17
C GLY A 126 -2.29 3.70 11.20
N VAL A 127 -2.52 4.98 10.94
CA VAL A 127 -3.37 5.82 11.81
C VAL A 127 -4.84 5.36 11.75
N VAL A 128 -5.36 5.00 10.57
CA VAL A 128 -6.73 4.52 10.39
C VAL A 128 -6.96 3.22 11.16
N VAL A 129 -6.10 2.22 10.99
CA VAL A 129 -6.25 0.95 11.71
C VAL A 129 -6.14 1.14 13.22
N ALA A 130 -5.26 2.04 13.66
CA ALA A 130 -5.14 2.40 15.07
C ALA A 130 -6.40 3.09 15.59
N ALA A 131 -6.99 3.99 14.82
CA ALA A 131 -8.23 4.68 15.17
C ALA A 131 -9.42 3.71 15.26
N LEU A 132 -9.53 2.77 14.32
CA LEU A 132 -10.58 1.77 14.31
C LEU A 132 -10.45 0.78 15.47
N ASN A 133 -9.27 0.64 16.06
CA ASN A 133 -8.94 -0.37 17.09
C ASN A 133 -8.49 0.21 18.44
N ARG A 134 -8.82 1.48 18.71
CA ARG A 134 -8.71 2.12 20.04
C ARG A 134 -9.37 1.27 21.12
#